data_AF-A0A257MLM1-F1
#
_entry.id   AF-A0A257MLM1-F1
#
_cell.length_a   1.000
_cell.length_b   1.000
_cell.length_c   1.000
_cell.angle_alpha   90.00
_cell.angle_beta   90.00
_cell.angle_gamma   90.00
#
_symmetry.space_group_name_H-M   'P 1'
#
loop_
_entity.id
_entity.type
_entity.pdbx_description
1 polymer ?
#
loop_
_entity_poly.entity_id
_entity_poly.type
_entity_poly.pdbx_seq_one_letter_code
_entity_poly.pdbx_strand_id
1 'polypeptide(L)'
;MAGEPMAVVNYVPLIIFLIMGAIVPIAALAAIKIIAPNKPRRQKLSTYEGGLKPIRDAKIQYSVQYYLFAIVFVIFDVEVLFLYPWIYVYANKAMQQFMIFGLMNYAVFEMLLFIVVLLVGLIYAIKKEALRWV
;
A
#
# COMPACT_ATOMS: atom_id res chain seq x y z
N MET A 1 10.05 33.26 12.29
CA MET A 1 9.41 32.14 12.99
C MET A 1 8.05 32.62 13.48
N ALA A 2 7.11 32.82 12.56
CA ALA A 2 5.73 33.17 12.90
C ALA A 2 4.96 31.85 13.03
N GLY A 3 4.24 31.69 14.14
CA GLY A 3 3.40 30.52 14.38
C GLY A 3 2.33 30.42 13.31
N GLU A 4 2.26 29.27 12.64
CA GLU A 4 1.23 28.92 11.68
C GLU A 4 0.04 28.29 12.43
N PRO A 5 -1.09 28.99 12.65
CA PRO A 5 -2.35 28.36 13.05
C PRO A 5 -3.01 27.56 11.89
N MET A 6 -2.23 27.09 10.91
CA MET A 6 -2.73 26.61 9.61
C MET A 6 -2.64 25.08 9.40
N ALA A 7 -1.93 24.33 10.25
CA ALA A 7 -1.86 22.87 10.08
C ALA A 7 -3.20 22.19 10.38
N VAL A 8 -3.88 22.58 11.47
CA VAL A 8 -5.17 22.00 11.88
C VAL A 8 -6.28 22.31 10.88
N VAL A 9 -6.30 23.53 10.33
CA VAL A 9 -7.28 23.96 9.33
C VAL A 9 -7.20 23.11 8.06
N ASN A 10 -6.01 22.64 7.67
CA ASN A 10 -5.81 21.78 6.51
C ASN A 10 -6.31 20.34 6.68
N TYR A 11 -6.50 19.85 7.91
CA TYR A 11 -7.06 18.52 8.16
C TYR A 11 -8.59 18.49 8.09
N VAL A 12 -9.26 19.63 8.26
CA VAL A 12 -10.73 19.70 8.21
C VAL A 12 -11.26 19.30 6.82
N PRO A 13 -10.75 19.83 5.69
CA PRO A 13 -11.12 19.34 4.36
C PRO A 13 -10.84 17.85 4.13
N LEU A 14 -9.74 17.33 4.67
CA LEU A 14 -9.38 15.91 4.55
C LEU A 14 -10.40 15.02 5.26
N ILE A 15 -10.80 15.39 6.48
CA ILE A 15 -11.80 14.65 7.25
C ILE A 15 -13.16 14.70 6.56
N ILE A 16 -13.56 15.87 6.06
CA ILE A 16 -14.80 16.02 5.28
C ILE A 16 -14.75 15.12 4.04
N PHE A 17 -13.63 15.10 3.32
CA PHE A 17 -13.43 14.25 2.15
C PHE A 17 -13.56 12.76 2.50
N LEU A 18 -12.92 12.29 3.58
CA LEU A 18 -13.03 10.90 4.04
C LEU A 18 -14.48 10.53 4.43
N ILE A 19 -15.17 11.43 5.12
CA ILE A 19 -16.58 11.25 5.49
C ILE A 19 -17.45 11.15 4.24
N MET A 20 -17.30 12.07 3.29
CA MET A 20 -18.04 12.02 2.03
C MET A 20 -17.72 10.76 1.22
N GLY A 21 -16.44 10.38 1.15
CA GLY A 21 -15.97 9.18 0.48
C GLY A 21 -16.57 7.89 1.06
N ALA A 22 -16.89 7.87 2.35
CA ALA A 22 -17.61 6.77 3.00
C ALA A 22 -19.13 6.86 2.82
N ILE A 23 -19.72 8.06 2.94
CA ILE A 23 -21.17 8.26 2.84
C ILE A 23 -21.69 7.91 1.45
N VAL A 24 -21.01 8.31 0.39
CA VAL A 24 -21.46 8.08 -1.00
C VAL A 24 -21.70 6.59 -1.31
N PRO A 25 -20.74 5.66 -1.11
CA PRO A 25 -20.98 4.24 -1.37
C PRO A 25 -22.03 3.64 -0.43
N ILE A 26 -22.09 4.06 0.83
CA ILE A 26 -23.11 3.59 1.78
C ILE A 26 -24.51 4.02 1.33
N ALA A 27 -24.68 5.28 0.94
CA ALA A 27 -25.93 5.83 0.43
C ALA A 27 -26.35 5.15 -0.87
N ALA A 28 -25.41 4.88 -1.77
CA ALA A 28 -25.67 4.14 -3.01
C ALA A 28 -26.16 2.71 -2.72
N LEU A 29 -25.50 1.98 -1.82
CA LEU A 29 -25.93 0.63 -1.42
C LEU A 29 -27.30 0.65 -0.71
N ALA A 30 -27.57 1.65 0.12
CA ALA A 30 -28.86 1.84 0.77
C ALA A 30 -29.97 2.14 -0.24
N ALA A 31 -29.72 3.01 -1.22
CA ALA A 31 -30.65 3.32 -2.29
C ALA A 31 -30.97 2.07 -3.13
N ILE A 32 -29.95 1.29 -3.50
CA ILE A 32 -30.14 0.01 -4.22
C ILE A 32 -31.01 -0.93 -3.41
N LYS A 33 -30.80 -1.04 -2.09
CA LYS A 33 -31.61 -1.91 -1.23
C LYS A 33 -33.09 -1.52 -1.17
N ILE A 34 -33.41 -0.22 -1.36
CA ILE A 34 -34.79 0.29 -1.37
C ILE A 34 -35.43 0.16 -2.75
N ILE A 35 -34.69 0.49 -3.81
CA ILE A 35 -35.20 0.54 -5.19
C ILE A 35 -35.26 -0.86 -5.82
N ALA A 36 -34.29 -1.73 -5.52
CA ALA A 36 -34.15 -3.01 -6.19
C ALA A 36 -35.27 -4.00 -5.79
N PRO A 37 -35.82 -4.78 -6.74
CA PRO A 37 -36.79 -5.82 -6.44
C PRO A 37 -36.22 -6.89 -5.50
N ASN A 38 -36.72 -6.93 -4.26
CA ASN A 38 -36.31 -7.93 -3.28
C ASN A 38 -37.12 -9.24 -3.44
N LYS A 39 -36.58 -10.18 -4.22
CA LYS A 39 -37.17 -11.52 -4.43
C LYS A 39 -36.15 -12.61 -4.09
N PRO A 40 -35.94 -12.92 -2.79
CA PRO A 40 -35.03 -13.95 -2.36
C PRO A 40 -35.57 -15.31 -2.80
N ARG A 41 -34.74 -16.09 -3.48
CA ARG A 41 -35.04 -17.46 -3.89
C ARG A 41 -33.86 -18.32 -3.48
N ARG A 42 -34.12 -19.55 -3.04
CA ARG A 42 -33.07 -20.50 -2.60
C ARG A 42 -31.91 -20.61 -3.60
N GLN A 43 -32.22 -20.62 -4.90
CA GLN A 43 -31.22 -20.70 -5.98
C GLN A 43 -30.44 -19.39 -6.21
N LYS A 44 -31.00 -18.22 -5.88
CA LYS A 44 -30.27 -16.94 -5.92
C LYS A 44 -29.30 -16.77 -4.75
N LEU A 45 -29.55 -17.49 -3.67
CA LEU A 45 -28.77 -17.44 -2.42
C LEU A 45 -27.76 -18.58 -2.31
N SER A 46 -27.77 -19.54 -3.25
CA SER A 46 -26.76 -20.59 -3.32
C SER A 46 -25.49 -20.10 -3.99
N THR A 47 -24.34 -20.61 -3.57
CA THR A 47 -23.04 -20.40 -4.21
C THR A 47 -23.10 -20.73 -5.70
N TYR A 48 -22.46 -19.89 -6.51
CA TYR A 48 -22.36 -20.11 -7.96
C TYR A 48 -21.35 -21.23 -8.26
N GLU A 49 -21.82 -22.31 -8.89
CA GLU A 49 -20.99 -23.46 -9.30
C GLU A 49 -21.47 -23.98 -10.69
N GLY A 50 -21.62 -23.06 -11.66
CA GLY A 50 -22.03 -23.42 -13.03
C GLY A 50 -23.42 -24.07 -13.18
N GLY A 51 -24.26 -24.03 -12.13
CA GLY A 51 -25.58 -24.67 -12.09
C GLY A 51 -25.64 -25.98 -11.30
N LEU A 52 -24.51 -26.47 -10.82
CA LEU A 52 -24.42 -27.64 -9.95
C LEU A 52 -24.40 -27.23 -8.47
N LYS A 53 -24.62 -28.20 -7.58
CA LYS A 53 -24.41 -27.98 -6.14
C LYS A 53 -22.92 -28.18 -5.83
N PRO A 54 -22.30 -27.31 -5.01
CA PRO A 54 -20.93 -27.53 -4.56
C PRO A 54 -20.80 -28.89 -3.87
N ILE A 55 -19.86 -29.71 -4.33
CA ILE A 55 -19.65 -31.09 -3.85
C ILE A 55 -18.52 -31.14 -2.82
N ARG A 56 -17.58 -30.19 -2.88
CA ARG A 56 -16.35 -30.18 -2.07
C ARG A 56 -16.39 -29.08 -1.01
N ASP A 57 -15.68 -29.32 0.08
CA ASP A 57 -15.41 -28.31 1.10
C ASP A 57 -14.58 -27.16 0.52
N ALA A 58 -14.85 -25.94 1.01
CA ALA A 58 -14.13 -24.72 0.61
C ALA A 58 -12.72 -24.60 1.21
N LYS A 59 -12.22 -25.65 1.89
CA LYS A 59 -10.89 -25.66 2.49
C LYS A 59 -9.87 -26.11 1.47
N ILE A 60 -9.21 -25.14 0.84
CA ILE A 60 -8.09 -25.38 -0.07
C ILE A 60 -6.78 -24.94 0.56
N GLN A 61 -5.70 -25.61 0.20
CA GLN A 61 -4.36 -25.13 0.51
C GLN A 61 -4.01 -24.03 -0.50
N TYR A 62 -3.87 -22.81 -0.01
CA TYR A 62 -3.33 -21.72 -0.81
C TYR A 62 -1.83 -21.90 -1.00
N SER A 63 -1.32 -21.49 -2.17
CA SER A 63 0.12 -21.52 -2.44
C SER A 63 0.88 -20.65 -1.44
N VAL A 64 2.04 -21.11 -0.98
CA VAL A 64 2.93 -20.33 -0.11
C VAL A 64 3.40 -19.02 -0.77
N GLN A 65 3.31 -18.94 -2.11
CA GLN A 65 3.70 -17.76 -2.87
C GLN A 65 3.00 -16.48 -2.38
N TYR A 66 1.70 -16.53 -2.05
CA TYR A 66 0.98 -15.37 -1.52
C TYR A 66 1.67 -14.77 -0.28
N TYR A 67 2.17 -15.64 0.61
CA TYR A 67 2.89 -15.24 1.81
C TYR A 67 4.27 -14.66 1.50
N LEU A 68 5.00 -15.26 0.56
CA LEU A 68 6.31 -14.75 0.13
C LEU A 68 6.20 -13.35 -0.49
N PHE A 69 5.20 -13.14 -1.36
CA PHE A 69 4.91 -11.82 -1.92
C PHE A 69 4.56 -10.80 -0.83
N ALA A 70 3.73 -11.18 0.14
CA ALA A 70 3.33 -10.28 1.22
C ALA A 70 4.53 -9.85 2.09
N ILE A 71 5.43 -10.76 2.45
CA ILE A 71 6.61 -10.41 3.26
C ILE A 71 7.56 -9.51 2.49
N VAL A 72 7.87 -9.83 1.23
CA VAL A 72 8.75 -8.99 0.40
C VAL A 72 8.15 -7.59 0.25
N PHE A 73 6.83 -7.50 0.06
CA PHE A 73 6.13 -6.22 -0.01
C PHE A 73 6.25 -5.42 1.29
N VAL A 74 5.99 -6.03 2.45
CA VAL A 74 6.07 -5.33 3.75
C VAL A 74 7.49 -4.85 4.06
N ILE A 75 8.50 -5.65 3.74
CA ILE A 75 9.91 -5.25 3.90
C ILE A 75 10.19 -4.02 3.03
N PHE A 76 9.81 -4.06 1.75
CA PHE A 76 10.03 -2.95 0.83
C PHE A 76 9.24 -1.69 1.22
N ASP A 77 8.02 -1.83 1.75
CA ASP A 77 7.21 -0.71 2.24
C ASP A 77 7.89 0.01 3.42
N VAL A 78 8.46 -0.75 4.35
CA VAL A 78 9.26 -0.20 5.46
C VAL A 78 10.54 0.47 4.95
N GLU A 79 11.17 -0.07 3.90
CA GLU A 79 12.34 0.57 3.29
C GLU A 79 12.01 1.93 2.66
N VAL A 80 10.85 2.04 1.99
CA VAL A 80 10.36 3.31 1.44
C VAL A 80 10.07 4.32 2.55
N LEU A 81 9.59 3.88 3.72
CA LEU A 81 9.40 4.74 4.88
C LEU A 81 10.70 5.46 5.28
N PHE A 82 11.86 4.81 5.18
CA PHE A 82 13.16 5.44 5.46
C PHE A 82 13.58 6.49 4.42
N LEU A 83 13.05 6.42 3.20
CA LEU A 83 13.34 7.43 2.17
C LEU A 83 12.71 8.79 2.51
N TYR A 84 11.57 8.83 3.20
CA TYR A 84 10.85 10.07 3.48
C TYR A 84 11.63 11.05 4.37
N PRO A 85 12.17 10.66 5.55
CA PRO A 85 13.01 11.54 6.34
C PRO A 85 14.22 12.05 5.57
N TRP A 86 14.85 11.21 4.75
CA TRP A 86 15.97 11.63 3.93
C TRP A 86 15.59 12.73 2.93
N ILE A 87 14.48 12.57 2.20
CA ILE A 87 14.00 13.60 1.25
C ILE A 87 13.78 14.93 1.98
N TYR A 88 13.12 14.88 3.14
CA TYR A 88 12.83 16.07 3.94
C TYR A 88 14.10 16.77 4.43
N VAL A 89 15.07 16.00 4.92
CA VAL A 89 16.36 16.54 5.41
C VAL A 89 17.20 17.09 4.24
N TYR A 90 17.24 16.40 3.11
CA TYR A 90 17.98 16.83 1.93
C TYR A 90 17.41 18.10 1.29
N ALA A 91 16.11 18.36 1.45
CA ALA A 91 15.48 19.62 1.03
C ALA A 91 16.02 20.84 1.81
N ASN A 92 16.66 20.64 2.97
CA ASN A 92 17.32 21.71 3.70
C ASN A 92 18.69 22.04 3.09
N LYS A 93 18.87 23.28 2.62
CA LYS A 93 20.11 23.76 1.97
C LYS A 93 21.36 23.62 2.84
N ALA A 94 21.23 23.60 4.17
CA ALA A 94 22.37 23.41 5.07
C ALA A 94 23.02 22.02 4.89
N MET A 95 22.23 20.98 4.64
CA MET A 95 22.73 19.63 4.40
C MET A 95 23.40 19.49 3.03
N GLN A 96 23.06 20.38 2.08
CA GLN A 96 23.65 20.39 0.74
C GLN A 96 25.12 20.84 0.73
N GLN A 97 25.59 21.45 1.82
CA GLN A 97 26.96 21.99 1.93
C GLN A 97 28.00 20.94 2.33
N PHE A 98 27.58 19.81 2.91
CA PHE A 98 28.49 18.74 3.31
C PHE A 98 28.86 17.86 2.11
N MET A 99 30.05 18.08 1.57
CA MET A 99 30.60 17.35 0.42
C MET A 99 31.57 16.26 0.88
N ILE A 100 31.45 15.06 0.29
CA ILE A 100 32.43 13.97 0.38
C ILE A 100 33.44 14.14 -0.77
N PHE A 101 34.72 14.18 -0.44
CA PHE A 101 35.85 14.29 -1.40
C PHE A 101 35.74 15.47 -2.38
N GLY A 102 34.92 16.48 -2.09
CA GLY A 102 34.67 17.62 -2.98
C GLY A 102 33.87 17.29 -4.25
N LEU A 103 33.39 16.05 -4.42
CA LEU A 103 32.75 15.56 -5.64
C LEU A 103 31.24 15.32 -5.49
N MET A 104 30.78 14.86 -4.32
CA MET A 104 29.37 14.47 -4.12
C MET A 104 28.89 14.81 -2.70
N ASN A 105 27.61 15.18 -2.57
CA ASN A 105 27.01 15.46 -1.27
C ASN A 105 26.93 14.18 -0.40
N TYR A 106 27.20 14.31 0.90
CA TYR A 106 27.19 13.20 1.86
C TYR A 106 25.85 12.45 1.91
N ALA A 107 24.74 13.19 1.97
CA ALA A 107 23.41 12.60 2.06
C ALA A 107 23.03 11.84 0.77
N VAL A 108 23.53 12.27 -0.39
CA VAL A 108 23.28 11.57 -1.67
C VAL A 108 24.04 10.24 -1.70
N PHE A 109 25.28 10.23 -1.21
CA PHE A 109 26.09 9.01 -1.15
C PHE A 109 25.46 7.95 -0.23
N GLU A 110 25.03 8.33 0.98
CA GLU A 110 24.36 7.41 1.90
C GLU A 110 23.11 6.78 1.30
N MET A 111 22.32 7.54 0.53
CA MET A 111 21.13 7.00 -0.12
C MET A 111 21.43 6.10 -1.30
N LEU A 112 22.44 6.42 -2.09
CA LEU A 112 22.89 5.51 -3.13
C LEU A 112 23.32 4.18 -2.50
N LEU A 113 24.06 4.22 -1.40
CA LEU A 113 24.43 3.03 -0.65
C LEU A 113 23.21 2.28 -0.10
N PHE A 114 22.24 2.99 0.49
CA PHE A 114 20.98 2.39 0.96
C PHE A 114 20.23 1.68 -0.17
N ILE A 115 20.02 2.35 -1.32
CA ILE A 115 19.34 1.79 -2.49
C ILE A 115 20.09 0.55 -3.01
N VAL A 116 21.41 0.57 -3.06
CA VAL A 116 22.22 -0.59 -3.47
C VAL A 116 21.95 -1.79 -2.56
N VAL A 117 21.87 -1.58 -1.24
CA VAL A 117 21.53 -2.65 -0.30
C VAL A 117 20.13 -3.21 -0.58
N LEU A 118 19.13 -2.36 -0.88
CA LEU A 118 17.78 -2.81 -1.24
C LEU A 118 17.79 -3.65 -2.52
N LEU A 119 18.51 -3.18 -3.54
CA LEU A 119 18.63 -3.89 -4.82
C LEU A 119 19.27 -5.26 -4.64
N VAL A 120 20.28 -5.39 -3.78
CA VAL A 120 20.89 -6.68 -3.46
C VAL A 120 19.87 -7.62 -2.82
N GLY A 121 19.08 -7.14 -1.86
CA GLY A 121 18.00 -7.91 -1.24
C GLY A 121 16.96 -8.39 -2.26
N LEU A 122 16.52 -7.49 -3.15
CA LEU A 122 15.56 -7.81 -4.20
C LEU A 122 16.11 -8.84 -5.20
N ILE A 123 17.35 -8.67 -5.67
CA ILE A 123 18.02 -9.62 -6.56
C ILE A 123 18.12 -10.99 -5.90
N TYR A 124 18.45 -11.04 -4.61
CA TYR A 124 18.50 -12.29 -3.85
C TYR A 124 17.12 -12.97 -3.80
N ALA A 125 16.05 -12.21 -3.51
CA ALA A 125 14.68 -12.73 -3.47
C ALA A 125 14.23 -13.30 -4.83
N ILE A 126 14.56 -12.60 -5.93
CA ILE A 126 14.30 -13.07 -7.29
C ILE A 126 15.07 -14.36 -7.58
N LYS A 127 16.37 -14.42 -7.23
CA LYS A 127 17.20 -15.63 -7.42
C LYS A 127 16.71 -16.82 -6.60
N LYS A 128 16.07 -16.59 -5.46
CA LYS A 128 15.42 -17.62 -4.63
C LYS A 128 14.01 -17.97 -5.09
N GLU A 129 13.57 -17.43 -6.22
CA GLU A 129 12.24 -17.69 -6.80
C GLU A 129 11.09 -17.32 -5.85
N ALA A 130 11.35 -16.45 -4.86
CA ALA A 130 10.34 -16.02 -3.90
C ALA A 130 9.18 -15.26 -4.57
N LEU A 131 9.46 -14.68 -5.73
CA LEU A 131 8.51 -13.94 -6.57
C LEU A 131 8.05 -14.74 -7.80
N ARG A 132 8.31 -16.06 -7.85
CA ARG A 132 7.84 -16.90 -8.97
C ARG A 132 6.38 -17.29 -8.74
N TRP A 133 5.56 -16.98 -9.72
CA TRP A 133 4.19 -17.50 -9.83
C TRP A 133 4.21 -18.78 -10.67
N VAL A 134 3.74 -19.89 -10.10
CA VAL A 134 3.63 -21.21 -10.77
C VAL A 134 2.19 -21.68 -10.66
#